data_AF-A0A5C5Z0G1-F1
#
_entry.id   AF-A0A5C5Z0G1-F1
#
_cell.length_a   1.000
_cell.length_b   1.000
_cell.length_c   1.000
_cell.angle_alpha   90.00
_cell.angle_beta   90.00
_cell.angle_gamma   90.00
#
_symmetry.space_group_name_H-M   'P 1'
#
loop_
_entity.id
_entity.type
_entity.pdbx_description
1 polymer ?
#
loop_
_entity_poly.entity_id
_entity_poly.type
_entity_poly.pdbx_seq_one_letter_code
_entity_poly.pdbx_strand_id
1 'polypeptide(L)'
;MIMAYKIKAYQIVTAFLLSIFVACNMGLAQEPSNANPKTLHVLFIGNSYTARHNLAQVVKAMSEAANAELSFLPTQVIYGGQTLKAHWRLGTQHIINRHCVNREQVAATIAELKTASEEDPTFKHASGGLTRMRSLLQEIENGTLDRTKWDLVVLQSYRDDLQGAQSSYMRFAPKFAELAKAQDARVLLYETTPSTQNQFPITQHQEPSAVLEKARQIAKLATQIDASVAPMSYVALQCQTSNPQVTLRFENDPHLNQTMAYLTACTIYAAIYDRSPEGVAIDSVTDIRFLNNDRDSGKDRDGKPIKKVFSKQEQAFLQTTAWRALQEFKKKFQPQ
;
A
#
# COMPACT_ATOMS: atom_id res chain seq x y z
N MET A 1 -56.14 62.03 -47.24
CA MET A 1 -57.30 61.13 -47.34
C MET A 1 -57.40 60.32 -46.05
N ILE A 2 -58.45 60.58 -45.25
CA ILE A 2 -59.32 59.65 -44.48
C ILE A 2 -58.63 58.46 -43.77
N MET A 3 -58.82 58.10 -42.50
CA MET A 3 -59.49 58.59 -41.28
C MET A 3 -58.92 57.69 -40.16
N ALA A 4 -58.84 58.20 -38.93
CA ALA A 4 -58.67 57.40 -37.73
C ALA A 4 -59.97 56.65 -37.38
N TYR A 5 -59.91 55.48 -36.72
CA TYR A 5 -60.96 55.05 -35.77
C TYR A 5 -60.44 54.06 -34.71
N LYS A 6 -61.12 54.14 -33.56
CA LYS A 6 -60.83 53.67 -32.21
C LYS A 6 -61.41 52.27 -31.88
N ILE A 7 -60.73 51.57 -30.96
CA ILE A 7 -61.22 50.86 -29.73
C ILE A 7 -62.46 49.94 -29.78
N LYS A 8 -62.29 48.68 -29.30
CA LYS A 8 -63.05 47.92 -28.24
C LYS A 8 -62.71 46.41 -28.37
N ALA A 9 -62.10 45.72 -27.40
CA ALA A 9 -62.52 45.29 -26.06
C ALA A 9 -63.50 44.08 -26.03
N TYR A 10 -63.08 43.04 -25.28
CA TYR A 10 -63.79 41.85 -24.73
C TYR A 10 -64.07 40.65 -25.65
N GLN A 11 -63.47 39.49 -25.32
CA GLN A 11 -64.15 38.44 -24.53
C GLN A 11 -63.17 37.35 -24.04
N ILE A 12 -63.31 37.04 -22.76
CA ILE A 12 -62.64 35.99 -21.99
C ILE A 12 -63.33 34.66 -22.30
N VAL A 13 -62.58 33.62 -22.70
CA VAL A 13 -62.91 32.23 -22.33
C VAL A 13 -61.62 31.49 -22.00
N THR A 14 -61.51 31.20 -20.72
CA THR A 14 -60.63 30.25 -20.04
C THR A 14 -60.61 28.86 -20.68
N ALA A 15 -59.40 28.34 -20.95
CA ALA A 15 -59.14 26.91 -20.95
C ALA A 15 -57.75 26.66 -20.35
N PHE A 16 -57.75 26.39 -19.03
CA PHE A 16 -56.63 25.79 -18.31
C PHE A 16 -56.40 24.39 -18.90
N LEU A 17 -55.26 24.17 -19.55
CA LEU A 17 -54.72 22.81 -19.73
C LEU A 17 -53.48 22.68 -18.86
N LEU A 18 -53.74 22.12 -17.68
CA LEU A 18 -52.77 21.65 -16.70
C LEU A 18 -52.06 20.43 -17.30
N SER A 19 -50.94 20.63 -18.00
CA SER A 19 -50.06 19.52 -18.38
C SER A 19 -49.28 19.06 -17.16
N ILE A 20 -49.80 18.04 -16.49
CA ILE A 20 -49.11 17.27 -15.45
C ILE A 20 -47.93 16.56 -16.12
N PHE A 21 -46.72 17.06 -15.90
CA PHE A 21 -45.49 16.32 -16.20
C PHE A 21 -45.34 15.22 -15.14
N VAL A 22 -45.89 14.03 -15.41
CA VAL A 22 -45.49 12.81 -14.68
C VAL A 22 -44.11 12.43 -15.22
N ALA A 23 -43.07 12.88 -14.54
CA ALA A 23 -41.73 12.34 -14.74
C ALA A 23 -41.73 10.90 -14.21
N CYS A 24 -41.96 9.93 -15.09
CA CYS A 24 -41.61 8.54 -14.84
C CYS A 24 -40.10 8.47 -14.59
N ASN A 25 -39.70 8.33 -13.33
CA ASN A 25 -38.40 7.79 -12.95
C ASN A 25 -38.35 6.33 -13.39
N MET A 26 -38.14 6.10 -14.69
CA MET A 26 -37.55 4.85 -15.15
C MET A 26 -36.08 4.91 -14.80
N GLY A 27 -35.72 4.28 -13.68
CA GLY A 27 -34.34 3.93 -13.41
C GLY A 27 -33.83 3.12 -14.59
N LEU A 28 -32.96 3.72 -15.39
CA LEU A 28 -32.07 2.96 -16.26
C LEU A 28 -31.22 2.11 -15.32
N ALA A 29 -31.60 0.86 -15.14
CA ALA A 29 -30.68 -0.15 -14.67
C ALA A 29 -29.50 -0.11 -15.64
N GLN A 30 -28.35 0.38 -15.18
CA GLN A 30 -27.10 0.17 -15.87
C GLN A 30 -26.95 -1.34 -16.02
N GLU A 31 -26.93 -1.84 -17.26
CA GLU A 31 -26.54 -3.21 -17.50
C GLU A 31 -25.16 -3.44 -16.86
N PRO A 32 -24.93 -4.59 -16.20
CA PRO A 32 -23.63 -4.90 -15.67
C PRO A 32 -22.61 -4.86 -16.81
N SER A 33 -21.67 -3.93 -16.69
CA SER A 33 -20.48 -3.83 -17.51
C SER A 33 -19.88 -5.23 -17.67
N ASN A 34 -19.94 -5.78 -18.89
CA ASN A 34 -19.23 -7.00 -19.30
C ASN A 34 -17.71 -6.75 -19.45
N ALA A 35 -17.16 -5.72 -18.81
CA ALA A 35 -15.73 -5.55 -18.71
C ALA A 35 -15.18 -6.64 -17.79
N ASN A 36 -14.34 -7.52 -18.34
CA ASN A 36 -13.54 -8.41 -17.51
C ASN A 36 -12.83 -7.56 -16.45
N PRO A 37 -12.86 -7.96 -15.17
CA PRO A 37 -12.26 -7.16 -14.12
C PRO A 37 -10.80 -6.89 -14.46
N LYS A 38 -10.38 -5.64 -14.30
CA LYS A 38 -8.98 -5.25 -14.47
C LYS A 38 -8.19 -5.94 -13.36
N THR A 39 -7.43 -6.97 -13.71
CA THR A 39 -6.59 -7.67 -12.73
C THR A 39 -5.28 -6.91 -12.50
N LEU A 40 -4.87 -6.77 -11.23
CA LEU A 40 -3.62 -6.16 -10.82
C LEU A 40 -2.83 -7.13 -9.94
N HIS A 41 -1.75 -7.69 -10.47
CA HIS A 41 -0.82 -8.58 -9.76
C HIS A 41 0.20 -7.74 -9.01
N VAL A 42 0.15 -7.80 -7.68
CA VAL A 42 0.98 -6.96 -6.82
C VAL A 42 1.86 -7.81 -5.93
N LEU A 43 3.18 -7.63 -6.04
CA LEU A 43 4.15 -8.31 -5.19
C LEU A 43 4.60 -7.39 -4.05
N PHE A 44 4.38 -7.81 -2.81
CA PHE A 44 4.91 -7.16 -1.62
C PHE A 44 6.16 -7.89 -1.12
N ILE A 45 7.29 -7.20 -1.07
CA ILE A 45 8.55 -7.72 -0.52
C ILE A 45 8.86 -6.99 0.78
N GLY A 46 8.97 -7.73 1.87
CA GLY A 46 9.27 -7.11 3.15
C GLY A 46 9.34 -8.08 4.32
N ASN A 47 9.03 -7.56 5.50
CA ASN A 47 9.14 -8.28 6.76
C ASN A 47 7.89 -8.12 7.62
N SER A 48 8.03 -8.12 8.95
CA SER A 48 6.89 -7.97 9.87
C SER A 48 6.07 -6.70 9.64
N TYR A 49 6.64 -5.63 9.09
CA TYR A 49 5.93 -4.38 8.79
C TYR A 49 4.99 -4.48 7.57
N THR A 50 5.20 -5.49 6.72
CA THR A 50 4.29 -5.86 5.62
C THR A 50 3.39 -7.02 6.01
N ALA A 51 3.89 -7.96 6.81
CA ALA A 51 3.15 -9.14 7.20
C ALA A 51 2.04 -8.81 8.21
N ARG A 52 2.35 -8.06 9.27
CA ARG A 52 1.42 -7.75 10.36
C ARG A 52 0.17 -7.04 9.83
N HIS A 53 -0.94 -7.29 10.54
CA HIS A 53 -2.25 -6.72 10.21
C HIS A 53 -2.81 -7.09 8.83
N ASN A 54 -2.25 -8.13 8.20
CA ASN A 54 -2.56 -8.51 6.82
C ASN A 54 -2.51 -7.31 5.86
N LEU A 55 -1.48 -6.45 5.98
CA LEU A 55 -1.45 -5.14 5.28
C LEU A 55 -1.78 -5.23 3.78
N ALA A 56 -1.22 -6.21 3.06
CA ALA A 56 -1.50 -6.37 1.63
C ALA A 56 -2.98 -6.71 1.34
N GLN A 57 -3.64 -7.45 2.23
CA GLN A 57 -5.08 -7.74 2.13
C GLN A 57 -5.93 -6.51 2.47
N VAL A 58 -5.49 -5.66 3.40
CA VAL A 58 -6.15 -4.37 3.67
C VAL A 58 -6.08 -3.47 2.44
N VAL A 59 -4.91 -3.41 1.78
CA VAL A 59 -4.73 -2.66 0.52
C VAL A 59 -5.58 -3.24 -0.62
N LYS A 60 -5.67 -4.58 -0.72
CA LYS A 60 -6.58 -5.27 -1.64
C LYS A 60 -8.02 -4.82 -1.41
N ALA A 61 -8.52 -4.99 -0.19
CA ALA A 61 -9.90 -4.65 0.16
C ALA A 61 -10.20 -3.17 -0.10
N MET A 62 -9.26 -2.27 0.23
CA MET A 62 -9.39 -0.84 -0.07
C MET A 62 -9.45 -0.56 -1.57
N SER A 63 -8.60 -1.21 -2.35
CA SER A 63 -8.56 -1.06 -3.81
C SER A 63 -9.85 -1.51 -4.48
N GLU A 64 -10.39 -2.66 -4.06
CA GLU A 64 -11.61 -3.25 -4.63
C GLU A 64 -12.87 -2.54 -4.13
N ALA A 65 -12.87 -2.03 -2.90
CA ALA A 65 -13.96 -1.19 -2.39
C ALA A 65 -14.06 0.15 -3.15
N ALA A 66 -12.92 0.69 -3.63
CA ALA A 66 -12.88 1.91 -4.42
C ALA A 66 -13.17 1.69 -5.91
N ASN A 67 -13.00 0.46 -6.41
CA ASN A 67 -13.29 0.08 -7.78
C ASN A 67 -13.77 -1.37 -7.85
N ALA A 68 -15.09 -1.55 -8.00
CA ALA A 68 -15.73 -2.87 -8.04
C ALA A 68 -15.30 -3.73 -9.25
N GLU A 69 -14.74 -3.13 -10.30
CA GLU A 69 -14.23 -3.84 -11.48
C GLU A 69 -12.75 -4.22 -11.35
N LEU A 70 -12.07 -3.88 -10.25
CA LEU A 70 -10.68 -4.25 -10.02
C LEU A 70 -10.59 -5.62 -9.33
N SER A 71 -9.72 -6.50 -9.83
CA SER A 71 -9.27 -7.67 -9.08
C SER A 71 -7.84 -7.44 -8.62
N PHE A 72 -7.64 -7.17 -7.33
CA PHE A 72 -6.31 -6.92 -6.78
C PHE A 72 -5.74 -8.22 -6.21
N LEU A 73 -4.64 -8.72 -6.76
CA LEU A 73 -4.06 -10.01 -6.41
C LEU A 73 -2.71 -9.82 -5.70
N PRO A 74 -2.69 -9.72 -4.36
CA PRO A 74 -1.46 -9.56 -3.61
C PRO A 74 -0.73 -10.89 -3.45
N THR A 75 0.55 -10.91 -3.80
CA THR A 75 1.52 -11.93 -3.37
C THR A 75 2.50 -11.31 -2.38
N GLN A 76 2.97 -12.09 -1.41
CA GLN A 76 3.91 -11.60 -0.41
C GLN A 76 5.16 -12.49 -0.31
N VAL A 77 6.33 -11.87 -0.28
CA VAL A 77 7.60 -12.52 0.09
C VAL A 77 8.07 -11.91 1.39
N ILE A 78 7.85 -12.63 2.49
CA ILE A 78 8.12 -12.16 3.85
C ILE A 78 9.28 -12.94 4.47
N TYR A 79 10.26 -12.21 5.01
CA TYR A 79 11.24 -12.74 5.96
C TYR A 79 11.33 -11.83 7.19
N GLY A 80 11.04 -12.36 8.38
CA GLY A 80 10.96 -11.58 9.62
C GLY A 80 12.27 -10.83 9.93
N GLY A 81 12.18 -9.52 10.16
CA GLY A 81 13.31 -8.64 10.48
C GLY A 81 14.35 -8.47 9.37
N GLN A 82 14.05 -8.84 8.13
CA GLN A 82 15.00 -8.74 7.02
C GLN A 82 14.89 -7.43 6.23
N THR A 83 16.03 -7.02 5.67
CA THR A 83 16.16 -5.88 4.75
C THR A 83 16.15 -6.36 3.30
N LEU A 84 16.02 -5.44 2.32
CA LEU A 84 16.10 -5.82 0.91
C LEU A 84 17.44 -6.49 0.54
N LYS A 85 18.56 -6.09 1.16
CA LYS A 85 19.85 -6.76 1.00
C LYS A 85 19.76 -8.25 1.39
N ALA A 86 19.10 -8.56 2.50
CA ALA A 86 18.90 -9.93 2.91
C ALA A 86 17.93 -10.67 1.96
N HIS A 87 16.84 -10.05 1.53
CA HIS A 87 15.95 -10.61 0.52
C HIS A 87 16.68 -11.03 -0.77
N TRP A 88 17.63 -10.21 -1.23
CA TRP A 88 18.46 -10.51 -2.40
C TRP A 88 19.34 -11.75 -2.15
N ARG A 89 20.01 -11.83 -1.00
CA ARG A 89 20.80 -13.01 -0.63
C ARG A 89 19.93 -14.27 -0.50
N LEU A 90 18.65 -14.12 -0.13
CA LEU A 90 17.68 -15.21 0.00
C LEU A 90 17.00 -15.59 -1.33
N GLY A 91 17.40 -14.99 -2.46
CA GLY A 91 16.88 -15.34 -3.78
C GLY A 91 15.56 -14.66 -4.17
N THR A 92 15.11 -13.64 -3.43
CA THR A 92 13.83 -12.96 -3.70
C THR A 92 13.77 -12.31 -5.09
N GLN A 93 14.92 -11.96 -5.68
CA GLN A 93 15.01 -11.45 -7.05
C GLN A 93 14.36 -12.39 -8.07
N HIS A 94 14.43 -13.70 -7.82
CA HIS A 94 13.87 -14.74 -8.69
C HIS A 94 12.35 -14.83 -8.66
N ILE A 95 11.72 -14.22 -7.66
CA ILE A 95 10.26 -14.06 -7.58
C ILE A 95 9.81 -12.87 -8.41
N ILE A 96 10.62 -11.80 -8.48
CA ILE A 96 10.31 -10.65 -9.35
C ILE A 96 10.42 -11.06 -10.81
N ASN A 97 11.57 -11.58 -11.24
CA ASN A 97 11.79 -11.96 -12.64
C ASN A 97 11.26 -13.38 -12.97
N ARG A 98 10.29 -13.90 -12.19
CA ARG A 98 9.74 -15.25 -12.37
C ARG A 98 9.22 -15.52 -13.79
N HIS A 99 8.80 -14.48 -14.50
CA HIS A 99 8.34 -14.56 -15.89
C HIS A 99 9.44 -14.99 -16.89
N CYS A 100 10.72 -14.82 -16.55
CA CYS A 100 11.85 -15.14 -17.44
C CYS A 100 13.00 -15.92 -16.78
N VAL A 101 13.01 -16.08 -15.45
CA VAL A 101 14.09 -16.78 -14.72
C VAL A 101 14.27 -18.22 -15.22
N ASN A 102 15.52 -18.66 -15.32
CA ASN A 102 15.86 -20.00 -15.79
C ASN A 102 16.45 -20.89 -14.69
N ARG A 103 16.58 -22.19 -15.01
CA ARG A 103 17.09 -23.22 -14.11
C ARG A 103 18.48 -22.89 -13.55
N GLU A 104 19.38 -22.41 -14.39
CA GLU A 104 20.78 -22.13 -14.03
C GLU A 104 20.88 -20.98 -13.02
N GLN A 105 20.11 -19.90 -13.23
CA GLN A 105 20.07 -18.76 -12.32
C GLN A 105 19.58 -19.15 -10.93
N VAL A 106 18.52 -19.96 -10.84
CA VAL A 106 17.98 -20.43 -9.55
C VAL A 106 18.96 -21.41 -8.90
N ALA A 107 19.54 -22.34 -9.67
CA ALA A 107 20.52 -23.30 -9.18
C ALA A 107 21.78 -22.61 -8.63
N ALA A 108 22.28 -21.56 -9.29
CA ALA A 108 23.41 -20.76 -8.83
C ALA A 108 23.09 -20.07 -7.50
N THR A 109 21.92 -19.44 -7.37
CA THR A 109 21.50 -18.82 -6.11
C THR A 109 21.32 -19.85 -4.98
N ILE A 110 20.84 -21.06 -5.29
CA ILE A 110 20.79 -22.15 -4.29
C ILE A 110 22.20 -22.52 -3.82
N ALA A 111 23.17 -22.64 -4.74
CA ALA A 111 24.55 -22.95 -4.38
C ALA A 111 25.18 -21.85 -3.50
N GLU A 112 25.07 -20.59 -3.93
CA GLU A 112 25.55 -19.43 -3.16
C GLU A 112 24.91 -19.34 -1.77
N LEU A 113 23.60 -19.56 -1.67
CA LEU A 113 22.89 -19.51 -0.40
C LEU A 113 23.27 -20.67 0.53
N LYS A 114 23.54 -21.87 -0.01
CA LYS A 114 24.07 -23.00 0.78
C LYS A 114 25.42 -22.64 1.37
N THR A 115 26.37 -22.22 0.53
CA THR A 115 27.72 -21.83 0.97
C THR A 115 27.65 -20.72 2.01
N ALA A 116 26.88 -19.65 1.75
CA ALA A 116 26.72 -18.56 2.71
C ALA A 116 26.07 -19.00 4.04
N SER A 117 25.20 -20.02 4.03
CA SER A 117 24.59 -20.57 5.24
C SER A 117 25.54 -21.49 6.02
N GLU A 118 26.48 -22.14 5.35
CA GLU A 118 27.51 -22.98 5.96
C GLU A 118 28.61 -22.10 6.59
N GLU A 119 29.00 -21.01 5.90
CA GLU A 119 29.97 -20.03 6.39
C GLU A 119 29.43 -19.17 7.55
N ASP A 120 28.14 -18.82 7.52
CA ASP A 120 27.46 -18.07 8.57
C ASP A 120 26.22 -18.83 9.08
N PRO A 121 26.39 -19.69 10.10
CA PRO A 121 25.28 -20.39 10.74
C PRO A 121 24.22 -19.45 11.35
N THR A 122 24.54 -18.17 11.52
CA THR A 122 23.61 -17.15 12.04
C THR A 122 22.83 -16.44 10.93
N PHE A 123 23.02 -16.82 9.66
CA PHE A 123 22.29 -16.27 8.53
C PHE A 123 20.80 -16.62 8.61
N LYS A 124 20.05 -15.72 9.27
CA LYS A 124 18.62 -15.84 9.50
C LYS A 124 17.86 -16.09 8.19
N HIS A 125 16.93 -17.04 8.26
CA HIS A 125 16.05 -17.46 7.16
C HIS A 125 16.74 -18.17 5.98
N ALA A 126 18.03 -18.51 6.05
CA ALA A 126 18.70 -19.24 4.96
C ALA A 126 17.95 -20.53 4.58
N SER A 127 17.49 -21.32 5.56
CA SER A 127 16.65 -22.51 5.32
C SER A 127 15.35 -22.16 4.57
N GLY A 128 14.66 -21.08 4.97
CA GLY A 128 13.46 -20.62 4.28
C GLY A 128 13.72 -20.09 2.86
N GLY A 129 14.87 -19.45 2.63
CA GLY A 129 15.38 -19.09 1.31
C GLY A 129 15.62 -20.31 0.43
N LEU A 130 16.36 -21.29 0.95
CA LEU A 130 16.67 -22.54 0.25
C LEU A 130 15.40 -23.30 -0.13
N THR A 131 14.46 -23.42 0.80
CA THR A 131 13.16 -24.08 0.53
C THR A 131 12.41 -23.38 -0.59
N ARG A 132 12.32 -22.04 -0.57
CA ARG A 132 11.65 -21.26 -1.62
C ARG A 132 12.36 -21.41 -2.97
N MET A 133 13.68 -21.32 -3.01
CA MET A 133 14.43 -21.45 -4.25
C MET A 133 14.37 -22.86 -4.83
N ARG A 134 14.37 -23.91 -3.99
CA ARG A 134 14.17 -25.30 -4.42
C ARG A 134 12.78 -25.52 -5.00
N SER A 135 11.73 -24.95 -4.40
CA SER A 135 10.37 -25.00 -4.96
C SER A 135 10.34 -24.35 -6.34
N LEU A 136 10.91 -23.14 -6.47
CA LEU A 136 10.98 -22.44 -7.73
C LEU A 136 11.76 -23.24 -8.80
N LEU A 137 12.88 -23.86 -8.43
CA LEU A 137 13.66 -24.72 -9.33
C LEU A 137 12.82 -25.91 -9.80
N GLN A 138 12.12 -26.57 -8.88
CA GLN A 138 11.26 -27.71 -9.19
C GLN A 138 10.10 -27.31 -10.12
N GLU A 139 9.48 -26.15 -9.89
CA GLU A 139 8.43 -25.61 -10.75
C GLU A 139 8.95 -25.32 -12.18
N ILE A 140 10.20 -24.85 -12.31
CA ILE A 140 10.85 -24.65 -13.62
C ILE A 140 11.10 -26.00 -14.29
N GLU A 141 11.69 -26.96 -13.57
CA GLU A 141 12.05 -28.28 -14.10
C GLU A 141 10.81 -29.09 -14.52
N ASN A 142 9.70 -28.93 -13.81
CA ASN A 142 8.43 -29.59 -14.11
C ASN A 142 7.59 -28.82 -15.14
N GLY A 143 7.98 -27.62 -15.57
CA GLY A 143 7.20 -26.78 -16.46
C GLY A 143 5.90 -26.23 -15.85
N THR A 144 5.79 -26.21 -14.52
CA THR A 144 4.59 -25.77 -13.78
C THR A 144 4.71 -24.35 -13.21
N LEU A 145 5.87 -23.70 -13.38
CA LEU A 145 6.07 -22.33 -12.92
C LEU A 145 5.07 -21.39 -13.60
N ASP A 146 4.21 -20.76 -12.78
CA ASP A 146 3.41 -19.63 -13.22
C ASP A 146 4.34 -18.45 -13.62
N ARG A 147 4.27 -18.06 -14.89
CA ARG A 147 5.10 -17.02 -15.51
C ARG A 147 4.41 -15.65 -15.52
N THR A 148 3.32 -15.48 -14.77
CA THR A 148 2.59 -14.21 -14.70
C THR A 148 3.52 -13.07 -14.26
N LYS A 149 3.47 -11.96 -15.00
CA LYS A 149 4.21 -10.74 -14.72
C LYS A 149 3.55 -9.95 -13.60
N TRP A 150 4.34 -9.15 -12.91
CA TRP A 150 3.83 -8.21 -11.91
C TRP A 150 3.40 -6.90 -12.57
N ASP A 151 2.31 -6.30 -12.10
CA ASP A 151 1.91 -4.94 -12.47
C ASP A 151 2.50 -3.90 -11.51
N LEU A 152 2.78 -4.33 -10.28
CA LEU A 152 3.34 -3.50 -9.21
C LEU A 152 4.21 -4.35 -8.28
N VAL A 153 5.39 -3.83 -7.95
CA VAL A 153 6.24 -4.36 -6.89
C VAL A 153 6.38 -3.32 -5.76
N VAL A 154 5.93 -3.71 -4.57
CA VAL A 154 6.07 -2.92 -3.34
C VAL A 154 7.31 -3.39 -2.58
N LEU A 155 8.25 -2.46 -2.38
CA LEU A 155 9.52 -2.70 -1.74
C LEU A 155 9.54 -2.04 -0.36
N GLN A 156 9.60 -2.85 0.70
CA GLN A 156 9.61 -2.35 2.07
C GLN A 156 11.03 -2.02 2.57
N SER A 157 11.23 -0.86 3.20
CA SER A 157 12.45 -0.55 3.98
C SER A 157 12.42 -1.15 5.38
N TYR A 158 13.57 -1.24 6.06
CA TYR A 158 13.64 -1.64 7.47
C TYR A 158 14.90 -1.17 8.20
N ARG A 159 14.82 0.01 8.84
CA ARG A 159 15.93 0.65 9.61
C ARG A 159 17.23 0.84 8.82
N ASP A 160 17.22 0.52 7.53
CA ASP A 160 18.37 0.41 6.65
C ASP A 160 18.32 1.47 5.54
N ASP A 161 17.57 2.53 5.82
CA ASP A 161 17.28 3.70 4.99
C ASP A 161 17.72 5.02 5.66
N LEU A 162 18.42 4.95 6.80
CA LEU A 162 18.83 6.11 7.60
C LEU A 162 20.24 6.66 7.27
N GLN A 163 21.04 5.96 6.47
CA GLN A 163 22.42 6.36 6.11
C GLN A 163 22.52 6.98 4.71
N GLY A 164 21.42 7.56 4.22
CA GLY A 164 21.32 8.12 2.86
C GLY A 164 21.79 7.12 1.81
N ALA A 165 22.49 7.61 0.78
CA ALA A 165 22.96 6.82 -0.37
C ALA A 165 23.83 5.59 -0.02
N GLN A 166 24.48 5.56 1.15
CA GLN A 166 25.30 4.42 1.58
C GLN A 166 24.50 3.30 2.23
N SER A 167 23.26 3.58 2.63
CA SER A 167 22.38 2.61 3.29
C SER A 167 22.03 1.44 2.36
N SER A 168 21.79 0.25 2.94
CA SER A 168 21.53 -0.93 2.11
C SER A 168 20.22 -0.82 1.33
N TYR A 169 19.21 -0.14 1.87
CA TYR A 169 17.96 0.07 1.17
C TYR A 169 18.17 0.88 -0.12
N MET A 170 18.92 1.98 -0.05
CA MET A 170 19.24 2.82 -1.22
C MET A 170 20.06 2.07 -2.28
N ARG A 171 20.84 1.06 -1.89
CA ARG A 171 21.65 0.24 -2.81
C ARG A 171 20.91 -0.93 -3.42
N PHE A 172 19.93 -1.52 -2.71
CA PHE A 172 19.23 -2.72 -3.15
C PHE A 172 17.86 -2.45 -3.76
N ALA A 173 17.16 -1.40 -3.35
CA ALA A 173 15.91 -1.02 -3.99
C ALA A 173 16.06 -0.78 -5.51
N PRO A 174 17.11 -0.09 -6.02
CA PRO A 174 17.34 0.03 -7.46
C PRO A 174 17.50 -1.32 -8.18
N LYS A 175 18.17 -2.30 -7.56
CA LYS A 175 18.36 -3.64 -8.16
C LYS A 175 17.05 -4.39 -8.34
N PHE A 176 16.17 -4.33 -7.33
CA PHE A 176 14.84 -4.93 -7.45
C PHE A 176 13.95 -4.14 -8.43
N ALA A 177 14.08 -2.80 -8.44
CA ALA A 177 13.34 -1.94 -9.36
C ALA A 177 13.69 -2.22 -10.83
N GLU A 178 14.97 -2.47 -11.14
CA GLU A 178 15.41 -2.87 -12.48
C GLU A 178 14.68 -4.14 -12.97
N LEU A 179 14.58 -5.16 -12.11
CA LEU A 179 13.87 -6.41 -12.44
C LEU A 179 12.35 -6.22 -12.57
N ALA A 180 11.77 -5.31 -11.80
CA ALA A 180 10.36 -4.96 -11.90
C ALA A 180 10.09 -4.20 -13.21
N LYS A 181 10.94 -3.24 -13.57
CA LYS A 181 10.80 -2.44 -14.79
C LYS A 181 11.08 -3.22 -16.07
N ALA A 182 11.94 -4.24 -16.02
CA ALA A 182 12.19 -5.13 -17.15
C ALA A 182 10.93 -5.91 -17.61
N GLN A 183 9.86 -5.91 -16.82
CA GLN A 183 8.56 -6.49 -17.16
C GLN A 183 7.42 -5.45 -17.13
N ASP A 184 7.75 -4.17 -17.22
CA ASP A 184 6.81 -3.03 -17.20
C ASP A 184 6.05 -2.86 -15.87
N ALA A 185 6.50 -3.51 -14.79
CA ALA A 185 5.90 -3.35 -13.47
C ALA A 185 6.27 -1.98 -12.88
N ARG A 186 5.29 -1.33 -12.27
CA ARG A 186 5.53 -0.14 -11.44
C ARG A 186 6.25 -0.53 -10.17
N VAL A 187 6.95 0.41 -9.56
CA VAL A 187 7.61 0.24 -8.26
C VAL A 187 7.01 1.20 -7.25
N LEU A 188 6.73 0.70 -6.05
CA LEU A 188 6.35 1.51 -4.90
C LEU A 188 7.33 1.26 -3.76
N LEU A 189 7.97 2.32 -3.28
CA LEU A 189 8.81 2.30 -2.10
C LEU A 189 7.94 2.48 -0.85
N TYR A 190 7.81 1.43 -0.05
CA TYR A 190 7.17 1.46 1.26
C TYR A 190 8.24 1.74 2.32
N GLU A 191 8.44 3.02 2.62
CA GLU A 191 9.37 3.47 3.66
C GLU A 191 8.71 3.30 5.03
N THR A 192 9.30 2.44 5.88
CA THR A 192 8.77 2.14 7.22
C THR A 192 9.38 3.03 8.28
N THR A 193 8.65 3.25 9.39
CA THR A 193 9.12 4.12 10.48
C THR A 193 9.11 3.46 11.87
N PRO A 194 9.89 2.39 12.09
CA PRO A 194 9.97 1.71 13.40
C PRO A 194 10.44 2.62 14.55
N SER A 195 11.16 3.71 14.25
CA SER A 195 11.80 4.58 15.26
C SER A 195 11.00 5.82 15.61
N THR A 196 9.93 6.16 14.88
CA THR A 196 9.15 7.40 15.13
C THR A 196 7.71 7.12 15.59
N GLN A 197 7.32 5.86 15.71
CA GLN A 197 6.00 5.47 16.19
C GLN A 197 5.88 5.67 17.71
N ASN A 198 4.83 6.38 18.11
CA ASN A 198 4.47 6.60 19.52
C ASN A 198 3.57 5.47 20.03
N GLN A 199 3.90 4.92 21.20
CA GLN A 199 3.06 3.93 21.89
C GLN A 199 2.00 4.57 22.77
N PHE A 200 2.25 5.81 23.23
CA PHE A 200 1.33 6.61 24.05
C PHE A 200 1.07 7.96 23.37
N PRO A 201 -0.04 8.65 23.71
CA PRO A 201 -0.26 10.03 23.31
C PRO A 201 0.97 10.91 23.57
N ILE A 202 1.30 11.79 22.64
CA ILE A 202 2.43 12.70 22.80
C ILE A 202 1.96 14.02 23.43
N THR A 203 2.75 14.56 24.34
CA THR A 203 2.52 15.88 24.96
C THR A 203 3.38 16.98 24.36
N GLN A 204 4.41 16.59 23.59
CA GLN A 204 5.32 17.49 22.87
C GLN A 204 5.56 16.94 21.47
N HIS A 205 5.65 17.83 20.50
CA HIS A 205 5.94 17.46 19.11
C HIS A 205 7.38 16.96 18.98
N GLN A 206 7.57 15.91 18.17
CA GLN A 206 8.90 15.41 17.83
C GLN A 206 9.65 16.46 17.00
N GLU A 207 10.97 16.57 17.24
CA GLU A 207 11.84 17.38 16.39
C GLU A 207 11.84 16.76 14.97
N PRO A 208 11.45 17.52 13.92
CA PRO A 208 11.16 16.94 12.62
C PRO A 208 12.39 16.72 11.73
N SER A 209 13.57 17.26 12.04
CA SER A 209 14.72 17.29 11.11
C SER A 209 15.12 15.90 10.61
N ALA A 210 15.18 14.90 11.47
CA ALA A 210 15.52 13.53 11.10
C ALA A 210 14.47 12.92 10.14
N VAL A 211 13.18 13.19 10.37
CA VAL A 211 12.10 12.75 9.48
C VAL A 211 12.15 13.48 8.14
N LEU A 212 12.43 14.79 8.14
CA LEU A 212 12.54 15.58 6.92
C LEU A 212 13.75 15.17 6.07
N GLU A 213 14.87 14.84 6.70
CA GLU A 213 16.05 14.32 5.99
C GLU A 213 15.75 12.95 5.39
N LYS A 214 15.13 12.05 6.17
CA LYS A 214 14.69 10.74 5.67
C LYS A 214 13.72 10.88 4.49
N ALA A 215 12.75 11.80 4.58
CA ALA A 215 11.80 12.11 3.52
C ALA A 215 12.49 12.59 2.23
N ARG A 216 13.52 13.45 2.37
CA ARG A 216 14.33 13.92 1.23
C ARG A 216 15.09 12.76 0.56
N GLN A 217 15.71 11.89 1.35
CA GLN A 217 16.47 10.75 0.83
C GLN A 217 15.58 9.76 0.08
N ILE A 218 14.40 9.41 0.65
CA ILE A 218 13.48 8.50 -0.04
C ILE A 218 12.87 9.11 -1.30
N ALA A 219 12.57 10.42 -1.30
CA ALA A 219 12.11 11.12 -2.51
C ALA A 219 13.17 11.13 -3.62
N LYS A 220 14.45 11.34 -3.26
CA LYS A 220 15.57 11.27 -4.20
C LYS A 220 15.70 9.89 -4.82
N LEU A 221 15.63 8.83 -4.01
CA LEU A 221 15.65 7.46 -4.51
C LEU A 221 14.46 7.21 -5.45
N ALA A 222 13.26 7.59 -5.04
CA ALA A 222 12.05 7.42 -5.84
C ALA A 222 12.15 8.08 -7.21
N THR A 223 12.72 9.28 -7.27
CA THR A 223 13.00 9.98 -8.53
C THR A 223 14.03 9.22 -9.37
N GLN A 224 15.13 8.79 -8.75
CA GLN A 224 16.20 8.05 -9.43
C GLN A 224 15.70 6.75 -10.07
N ILE A 225 14.84 6.01 -9.39
CA ILE A 225 14.33 4.72 -9.86
C ILE A 225 12.93 4.81 -10.44
N ASP A 226 12.40 6.02 -10.67
CA ASP A 226 11.03 6.30 -11.13
C ASP A 226 9.99 5.37 -10.46
N ALA A 227 9.75 5.65 -9.18
CA ALA A 227 8.88 4.89 -8.30
C ALA A 227 7.94 5.82 -7.51
N SER A 228 6.75 5.32 -7.16
CA SER A 228 5.89 5.93 -6.15
C SER A 228 6.45 5.67 -4.75
N VAL A 229 6.00 6.46 -3.76
CA VAL A 229 6.44 6.32 -2.36
C VAL A 229 5.25 6.34 -1.42
N ALA A 230 5.28 5.45 -0.43
CA ALA A 230 4.53 5.59 0.82
C ALA A 230 5.52 6.00 1.94
N PRO A 231 5.68 7.32 2.22
CA PRO A 231 6.73 7.85 3.10
C PRO A 231 6.26 7.86 4.57
N MET A 232 6.19 6.68 5.20
CA MET A 232 5.47 6.57 6.48
C MET A 232 6.11 7.34 7.63
N SER A 233 7.40 7.65 7.60
CA SER A 233 8.01 8.55 8.60
C SER A 233 7.39 9.95 8.56
N TYR A 234 7.23 10.51 7.35
CA TYR A 234 6.60 11.82 7.14
C TYR A 234 5.10 11.77 7.47
N VAL A 235 4.40 10.73 7.02
CA VAL A 235 2.96 10.56 7.29
C VAL A 235 2.69 10.39 8.79
N ALA A 236 3.51 9.60 9.51
CA ALA A 236 3.39 9.43 10.95
C ALA A 236 3.60 10.75 11.71
N LEU A 237 4.62 11.53 11.33
CA LEU A 237 4.87 12.85 11.91
C LEU A 237 3.65 13.77 11.73
N GLN A 238 3.08 13.82 10.52
CA GLN A 238 1.89 14.64 10.24
C GLN A 238 0.66 14.19 11.04
N CYS A 239 0.47 12.87 11.18
CA CYS A 239 -0.60 12.28 11.98
C CYS A 239 -0.48 12.67 13.46
N GLN A 240 0.70 12.47 14.05
CA GLN A 240 0.97 12.77 15.46
C GLN A 240 0.87 14.27 15.76
N THR A 241 1.32 15.12 14.84
CA THR A 241 1.21 16.58 15.00
C THR A 241 -0.24 17.04 14.92
N SER A 242 -1.05 16.47 14.02
CA SER A 242 -2.45 16.86 13.82
C SER A 242 -3.36 16.32 14.92
N ASN A 243 -3.05 15.15 15.48
CA ASN A 243 -3.78 14.55 16.59
C ASN A 243 -2.82 13.82 17.55
N PRO A 244 -2.33 14.52 18.59
CA PRO A 244 -1.39 13.96 19.56
C PRO A 244 -1.92 12.76 20.36
N GLN A 245 -3.24 12.52 20.35
CA GLN A 245 -3.87 11.40 21.05
C GLN A 245 -3.79 10.07 20.28
N VAL A 246 -3.49 10.12 18.98
CA VAL A 246 -3.38 8.92 18.15
C VAL A 246 -2.05 8.21 18.44
N THR A 247 -2.13 6.91 18.74
CA THR A 247 -0.95 6.04 18.91
C THR A 247 -0.74 5.19 17.66
N LEU A 248 0.53 4.98 17.30
CA LEU A 248 0.92 4.32 16.05
C LEU A 248 1.63 2.98 16.24
N ARG A 249 2.05 2.65 17.45
CA ARG A 249 2.51 1.29 17.79
C ARG A 249 1.80 0.76 19.02
N PHE A 250 1.92 -0.55 19.23
CA PHE A 250 1.44 -1.19 20.44
C PHE A 250 2.19 -0.66 21.68
N GLU A 251 1.53 -0.74 22.83
CA GLU A 251 2.13 -0.45 24.13
C GLU A 251 3.12 -1.54 24.52
N ASN A 252 2.75 -2.81 24.32
CA ASN A 252 3.54 -3.97 24.72
C ASN A 252 4.39 -4.59 23.59
N ASP A 253 4.40 -3.98 22.40
CA ASP A 253 5.20 -4.45 21.26
C ASP A 253 5.71 -3.26 20.42
N PRO A 254 6.98 -3.29 19.95
CA PRO A 254 7.57 -2.16 19.24
C PRO A 254 7.07 -1.97 17.80
N HIS A 255 6.19 -2.82 17.29
CA HIS A 255 5.66 -2.71 15.94
C HIS A 255 4.37 -1.89 15.88
N LEU A 256 4.06 -1.45 14.67
CA LEU A 256 2.84 -0.76 14.32
C LEU A 256 1.58 -1.44 14.87
N ASN A 257 0.65 -0.65 15.39
CA ASN A 257 -0.69 -1.11 15.79
C ASN A 257 -1.65 -1.07 14.59
N GLN A 258 -2.91 -1.47 14.80
CA GLN A 258 -3.95 -1.48 13.77
C GLN A 258 -4.18 -0.09 13.18
N THR A 259 -4.07 0.99 13.98
CA THR A 259 -4.22 2.38 13.52
C THR A 259 -3.15 2.76 12.49
N MET A 260 -1.88 2.47 12.79
CA MET A 260 -0.79 2.72 11.84
C MET A 260 -0.86 1.80 10.63
N ALA A 261 -1.34 0.56 10.77
CA ALA A 261 -1.59 -0.31 9.63
C ALA A 261 -2.69 0.23 8.69
N TYR A 262 -3.79 0.76 9.25
CA TYR A 262 -4.83 1.45 8.48
C TYR A 262 -4.26 2.66 7.74
N LEU A 263 -3.53 3.53 8.45
CA LEU A 263 -2.89 4.72 7.86
C LEU A 263 -1.89 4.35 6.76
N THR A 264 -1.13 3.27 6.95
CA THR A 264 -0.21 2.73 5.94
C THR A 264 -0.97 2.22 4.72
N ALA A 265 -2.06 1.48 4.89
CA ALA A 265 -2.88 1.00 3.78
C ALA A 265 -3.47 2.16 2.97
N CYS A 266 -3.99 3.20 3.63
CA CYS A 266 -4.46 4.43 2.98
C CYS A 266 -3.34 5.11 2.18
N THR A 267 -2.13 5.19 2.74
CA THR A 267 -0.99 5.83 2.07
C THR A 267 -0.51 5.02 0.87
N ILE A 268 -0.46 3.69 0.98
CA ILE A 268 -0.13 2.80 -0.13
C ILE A 268 -1.20 2.91 -1.22
N TYR A 269 -2.49 2.85 -0.89
CA TYR A 269 -3.57 3.06 -1.86
C TYR A 269 -3.39 4.38 -2.60
N ALA A 270 -3.17 5.47 -1.87
CA ALA A 270 -2.98 6.79 -2.47
C ALA A 270 -1.75 6.84 -3.38
N ALA A 271 -0.66 6.19 -3.00
CA ALA A 271 0.57 6.10 -3.81
C ALA A 271 0.42 5.20 -5.06
N ILE A 272 -0.46 4.19 -5.01
CA ILE A 272 -0.75 3.30 -6.15
C ILE A 272 -1.60 4.01 -7.21
N TYR A 273 -2.63 4.74 -6.79
CA TYR A 273 -3.64 5.28 -7.71
C TYR A 273 -3.55 6.79 -7.93
N ASP A 274 -2.71 7.48 -7.17
CA ASP A 274 -2.66 8.94 -7.07
C ASP A 274 -4.05 9.55 -6.82
N ARG A 275 -4.79 8.93 -5.89
CA ARG A 275 -6.15 9.30 -5.51
C ARG A 275 -6.30 9.31 -4.00
N SER A 276 -7.14 10.21 -3.51
CA SER A 276 -7.50 10.25 -2.09
C SER A 276 -8.17 8.93 -1.67
N PRO A 277 -7.83 8.34 -0.50
CA PRO A 277 -8.54 7.22 0.09
C PRO A 277 -9.79 7.67 0.87
N GLU A 278 -10.10 8.98 0.91
CA GLU A 278 -11.29 9.49 1.59
C GLU A 278 -12.58 8.88 1.03
N GLY A 279 -13.42 8.37 1.94
CA GLY A 279 -14.70 7.74 1.58
C GLY A 279 -14.59 6.28 1.14
N VAL A 280 -13.39 5.71 1.02
CA VAL A 280 -13.23 4.29 0.71
C VAL A 280 -13.76 3.44 1.87
N ALA A 281 -14.62 2.47 1.55
CA ALA A 281 -15.38 1.70 2.53
C ALA A 281 -14.57 0.57 3.19
N ILE A 282 -13.56 0.94 3.98
CA ILE A 282 -12.83 0.05 4.89
C ILE A 282 -12.90 0.61 6.29
N ASP A 283 -13.42 -0.19 7.22
CA ASP A 283 -13.73 0.23 8.58
C ASP A 283 -12.93 -0.51 9.65
N SER A 284 -12.09 -1.47 9.27
CA SER A 284 -11.44 -2.33 10.25
C SER A 284 -10.13 -2.92 9.78
N VAL A 285 -9.28 -3.22 10.76
CA VAL A 285 -7.99 -3.90 10.57
C VAL A 285 -7.86 -4.97 11.65
N THR A 286 -7.45 -6.16 11.23
CA THR A 286 -7.25 -7.31 12.11
C THR A 286 -5.77 -7.63 12.21
N ASP A 287 -5.23 -7.55 13.43
CA ASP A 287 -3.86 -7.97 13.72
C ASP A 287 -3.69 -9.48 13.52
N ILE A 288 -2.44 -9.94 13.43
CA ILE A 288 -2.09 -11.35 13.30
C ILE A 288 -1.17 -11.80 14.43
N ARG A 289 -1.43 -13.00 14.94
CA ARG A 289 -0.69 -13.66 16.04
C ARG A 289 0.28 -14.75 15.57
N PHE A 290 0.67 -14.78 14.30
CA PHE A 290 1.47 -15.88 13.71
C PHE A 290 2.83 -16.17 14.39
N LEU A 291 3.37 -15.24 15.19
CA LEU A 291 4.75 -15.35 15.67
C LEU A 291 4.89 -15.92 17.09
N ASN A 292 3.79 -16.04 17.87
CA ASN A 292 3.90 -16.31 19.30
C ASN A 292 3.26 -17.62 19.77
N ASN A 293 2.71 -18.46 18.88
CA ASN A 293 1.90 -19.63 19.28
C ASN A 293 0.83 -19.27 20.33
N ASP A 294 0.32 -18.03 20.29
CA ASP A 294 -0.59 -17.50 21.30
C ASP A 294 -1.95 -18.22 21.20
N ARG A 295 -2.35 -18.86 22.30
CA ARG A 295 -3.63 -19.57 22.43
C ARG A 295 -4.84 -18.63 22.55
N ASP A 296 -4.62 -17.32 22.69
CA ASP A 296 -5.67 -16.29 22.74
C ASP A 296 -5.75 -15.54 21.40
N SER A 297 -6.33 -16.21 20.40
CA SER A 297 -6.46 -15.71 19.02
C SER A 297 -7.41 -14.51 18.88
N GLY A 298 -8.13 -14.14 19.94
CA GLY A 298 -9.10 -13.05 19.94
C GLY A 298 -8.54 -11.69 20.36
N LYS A 299 -7.33 -11.62 20.90
CA LYS A 299 -6.72 -10.38 21.40
C LYS A 299 -5.46 -9.97 20.66
N ASP A 300 -5.22 -8.67 20.57
CA ASP A 300 -3.99 -8.08 20.08
C ASP A 300 -2.89 -8.04 21.16
N ARG A 301 -1.77 -7.39 20.83
CA ARG A 301 -0.57 -7.32 21.68
C ARG A 301 -0.74 -6.49 22.95
N ASP A 302 -1.75 -5.64 22.98
CA ASP A 302 -2.11 -4.86 24.17
C ASP A 302 -3.27 -5.51 24.95
N GLY A 303 -3.68 -6.73 24.58
CA GLY A 303 -4.80 -7.43 25.20
C GLY A 303 -6.18 -6.90 24.80
N LYS A 304 -6.24 -5.99 23.82
CA LYS A 304 -7.49 -5.44 23.25
C LYS A 304 -8.00 -6.39 22.15
N PRO A 305 -9.23 -6.23 21.62
CA PRO A 305 -9.71 -7.09 20.54
C PRO A 305 -8.76 -7.10 19.33
N ILE A 306 -8.49 -8.29 18.78
CA ILE A 306 -7.55 -8.47 17.65
C ILE A 306 -7.93 -7.65 16.41
N LYS A 307 -9.25 -7.50 16.20
CA LYS A 307 -9.85 -6.64 15.18
C LYS A 307 -10.20 -5.29 15.79
N LYS A 308 -9.60 -4.22 15.28
CA LYS A 308 -10.05 -2.85 15.55
C LYS A 308 -11.05 -2.42 14.49
N VAL A 309 -12.24 -1.98 14.91
CA VAL A 309 -13.22 -1.29 14.08
C VAL A 309 -13.08 0.21 14.34
N PHE A 310 -12.89 0.99 13.29
CA PHE A 310 -12.70 2.42 13.32
C PHE A 310 -14.03 3.14 13.18
N SER A 311 -14.27 4.15 14.02
CA SER A 311 -15.39 5.08 13.83
C SER A 311 -15.28 5.84 12.51
N LYS A 312 -16.38 6.43 12.03
CA LYS A 312 -16.35 7.27 10.82
C LYS A 312 -15.42 8.48 10.95
N GLN A 313 -15.30 9.02 12.16
CA GLN A 313 -14.37 10.11 12.45
C GLN A 313 -12.90 9.65 12.37
N GLU A 314 -12.56 8.49 12.92
CA GLU A 314 -11.21 7.91 12.79
C GLU A 314 -10.87 7.58 11.33
N GLN A 315 -11.81 6.98 10.58
CA GLN A 315 -11.63 6.68 9.16
C GLN A 315 -11.33 7.96 8.37
N ALA A 316 -12.17 9.00 8.51
CA ALA A 316 -11.98 10.28 7.83
C ALA A 316 -10.64 10.92 8.21
N PHE A 317 -10.31 10.97 9.50
CA PHE A 317 -9.04 11.54 9.96
C PHE A 317 -7.83 10.82 9.34
N LEU A 318 -7.80 9.49 9.36
CA LEU A 318 -6.65 8.72 8.84
C LEU A 318 -6.56 8.79 7.31
N GLN A 319 -7.69 8.73 6.60
CA GLN A 319 -7.75 8.83 5.14
C GLN A 319 -7.27 10.22 4.67
N THR A 320 -7.80 11.29 5.26
CA THR A 320 -7.37 12.67 4.95
C THR A 320 -5.91 12.90 5.31
N THR A 321 -5.46 12.39 6.45
CA THR A 321 -4.05 12.52 6.87
C THR A 321 -3.12 11.84 5.88
N ALA A 322 -3.42 10.61 5.44
CA ALA A 322 -2.63 9.89 4.45
C ALA A 322 -2.53 10.69 3.13
N TRP A 323 -3.67 11.16 2.60
CA TRP A 323 -3.71 11.92 1.36
C TRP A 323 -2.96 13.24 1.46
N ARG A 324 -3.29 14.07 2.45
CA ARG A 324 -2.67 15.39 2.64
C ARG A 324 -1.17 15.26 2.84
N ALA A 325 -0.72 14.35 3.71
CA ALA A 325 0.70 14.17 3.97
C ALA A 325 1.46 13.67 2.73
N LEU A 326 0.86 12.78 1.91
CA LEU A 326 1.47 12.36 0.66
C LEU A 326 1.58 13.52 -0.34
N GLN A 327 0.52 14.33 -0.51
CA GLN A 327 0.54 15.48 -1.41
C GLN A 327 1.57 16.55 -0.98
N GLU A 328 1.66 16.83 0.32
CA GLU A 328 2.69 17.71 0.87
C GLU A 328 4.10 17.16 0.66
N PHE A 329 4.30 15.85 0.86
CA PHE A 329 5.56 15.18 0.59
C PHE A 329 5.98 15.35 -0.87
N LYS A 330 5.06 15.06 -1.81
CA LYS A 330 5.30 15.24 -3.26
C LYS A 330 5.71 16.68 -3.56
N LYS A 331 4.90 17.65 -3.13
CA LYS A 331 5.13 19.09 -3.33
C LYS A 331 6.49 19.56 -2.77
N LYS A 332 6.92 19.01 -1.64
CA LYS A 332 8.11 19.48 -0.91
C LYS A 332 9.40 18.81 -1.39
N PHE A 333 9.35 17.56 -1.83
CA PHE A 333 10.55 16.73 -2.02
C PHE A 333 10.70 16.11 -3.41
N GLN A 334 9.65 16.12 -4.24
CA GLN A 334 9.73 15.59 -5.60
C GLN A 334 9.70 16.74 -6.63
N PRO A 335 10.44 16.62 -7.75
CA PRO A 335 10.34 17.57 -8.84
C PRO A 335 8.91 17.57 -9.40
N GLN A 336 8.41 18.76 -9.77
CA GLN A 336 7.08 18.94 -10.38
C GLN A 336 7.09 18.55 -11.86
#